data_AF-A0A3D1ZCG0-F1
#
_entry.id   AF-A0A3D1ZCG0-F1
#
_cell.length_a   1.000
_cell.length_b   1.000
_cell.length_c   1.000
_cell.angle_alpha   90.00
_cell.angle_beta   90.00
_cell.angle_gamma   90.00
#
_symmetry.space_group_name_H-M   'P 1'
#
loop_
_entity.id
_entity.type
_entity.pdbx_description
1 polymer ?
#
loop_
_entity_poly.entity_id
_entity_poly.type
_entity_poly.pdbx_seq_one_letter_code
_entity_poly.pdbx_strand_id
1 'polypeptide(L)' 'MQEYFSEDRPPSTTVVKQVSQLKDGYLQIPETPGIGMELDDHGIAGLPHNPRPGDRSTGEDGSVALR' A
#
# COMPACT_ATOMS: atom_id res chain seq x y z
N MET A 1 8.93 9.95 0.63
CA MET A 1 7.91 10.69 -0.13
C MET A 1 6.55 10.22 0.37
N GLN A 2 5.59 11.10 0.62
CA GLN A 2 4.21 10.67 0.90
C GLN A 2 3.47 10.62 -0.44
N GLU A 3 3.43 9.44 -1.05
CA GLU A 3 2.78 9.17 -2.34
C GLU A 3 1.51 8.35 -2.11
N TYR A 4 0.46 8.69 -2.85
CA TYR A 4 -0.73 7.85 -2.93
C TYR A 4 -0.54 6.81 -4.04
N PHE A 5 -0.70 5.54 -3.70
CA PHE A 5 -0.84 4.46 -4.66
C PHE A 5 -2.31 4.04 -4.72
N SER A 6 -2.83 3.68 -5.89
CA SER A 6 -4.21 3.20 -5.98
C SER A 6 -4.38 1.91 -5.19
N GLU A 7 -5.26 1.94 -4.19
CA GLU A 7 -5.56 0.81 -3.30
C GLU A 7 -6.93 0.16 -3.59
N ASP A 8 -7.63 0.62 -4.62
CA ASP A 8 -8.98 0.20 -5.01
C ASP A 8 -9.06 -1.20 -5.64
N ARG A 9 -7.95 -1.94 -5.64
CA ARG A 9 -7.80 -3.24 -6.28
C ARG A 9 -7.01 -4.22 -5.39
N PRO A 10 -7.10 -5.53 -5.64
CA PRO A 10 -6.25 -6.51 -4.97
C PRO A 10 -4.76 -6.19 -5.15
N PRO A 11 -3.91 -6.44 -4.13
CA PRO A 11 -4.23 -7.17 -2.90
C PRO A 11 -4.89 -6.33 -1.81
N SER A 12 -4.87 -5.00 -1.91
CA SER A 12 -5.33 -4.11 -0.84
C SER A 12 -6.78 -4.38 -0.43
N THR A 13 -7.70 -4.45 -1.40
CA THR A 13 -9.12 -4.78 -1.13
C THR A 13 -9.37 -6.21 -0.65
N THR A 14 -8.35 -7.07 -0.66
CA THR A 14 -8.41 -8.43 -0.10
C THR A 14 -7.94 -8.48 1.34
N VAL A 15 -6.98 -7.63 1.74
CA VAL A 15 -6.33 -7.71 3.07
C VAL A 15 -6.88 -6.72 4.09
N VAL A 16 -7.65 -5.73 3.65
CA VAL A 16 -8.37 -4.81 4.54
C VAL A 16 -9.86 -4.80 4.23
N LYS A 17 -10.68 -4.63 5.27
CA LYS A 17 -12.14 -4.56 5.15
C LYS A 17 -12.63 -3.32 4.41
N GLN A 18 -11.85 -2.24 4.47
CA GLN A 18 -12.12 -0.99 3.74
C GLN A 18 -10.81 -0.28 3.39
N VAL A 19 -10.76 0.29 2.19
CA VAL A 19 -9.67 1.16 1.72
C VAL A 19 -10.14 2.62 1.74
N SER A 20 -9.18 3.55 1.78
CA SER A 20 -9.47 4.98 1.65
C SER A 20 -10.18 5.25 0.33
N GLN A 21 -11.25 6.03 0.38
CA GLN A 21 -12.03 6.36 -0.81
C GLN A 21 -11.48 7.61 -1.47
N LEU A 22 -11.21 7.53 -2.79
CA LEU A 22 -10.86 8.70 -3.59
C LEU A 22 -12.14 9.31 -4.17
N LYS A 23 -12.42 10.56 -3.83
CA LYS A 23 -13.55 11.33 -4.37
C LYS A 23 -13.07 12.68 -4.84
N ASP A 24 -13.33 12.99 -6.12
CA ASP A 24 -12.96 14.25 -6.76
C ASP A 24 -11.47 14.60 -6.63
N GLY A 25 -10.59 13.58 -6.60
CA GLY A 25 -9.14 13.73 -6.43
C GLY A 25 -8.66 13.82 -4.98
N TYR A 26 -9.56 13.69 -4.00
CA TYR A 26 -9.24 13.77 -2.57
C TYR A 26 -9.52 12.45 -1.85
N LEU A 27 -8.63 12.09 -0.93
CA LEU A 27 -8.88 11.00 0.01
C LEU A 27 -9.93 11.44 1.03
N GLN A 28 -11.03 10.70 1.10
CA GLN A 28 -12.09 10.93 2.08
C GLN A 28 -11.61 10.50 3.46
N ILE A 29 -11.86 11.34 4.47
CA ILE A 29 -11.57 11.00 5.86
C ILE A 29 -12.66 10.04 6.36
N PRO A 30 -12.29 8.87 6.91
CA PRO A 30 -13.27 7.94 7.45
C PRO A 30 -13.88 8.47 8.75
N GLU A 31 -15.17 8.22 8.95
CA GLU A 31 -15.89 8.56 10.20
C GLU A 31 -15.61 7.57 11.34
N THR A 32 -14.95 6.45 11.03
CA THR A 32 -14.63 5.41 12.02
C THR A 32 -13.39 5.81 12.83
N PRO A 33 -13.33 5.46 14.14
CA PRO A 33 -12.20 5.82 14.99
C PRO A 33 -10.85 5.30 14.46
N GLY A 34 -9.77 5.99 14.85
CA GLY A 34 -8.40 5.62 14.45
C GLY A 34 -8.09 6.03 13.02
N ILE A 35 -7.40 5.16 12.28
CA ILE A 35 -7.08 5.38 10.85
C ILE A 35 -8.23 4.97 9.90
N GLY A 36 -9.33 4.48 10.46
CA GLY A 36 -10.51 4.03 9.73
C GLY A 36 -10.30 2.85 8.77
N MET A 37 -9.34 1.99 9.08
CA MET A 37 -9.08 0.74 8.37
C MET A 37 -9.02 -0.42 9.36
N GLU A 38 -9.35 -1.62 8.89
CA GLU A 38 -9.27 -2.86 9.65
C GLU A 38 -8.76 -3.97 8.74
N LEU A 39 -7.91 -4.86 9.26
CA LEU A 39 -7.41 -6.02 8.52
C LEU A 39 -8.52 -7.06 8.30
N ASP A 40 -8.41 -7.78 7.19
CA ASP A 40 -9.19 -8.99 6.92
C ASP A 40 -8.28 -10.22 7.07
N ASP A 41 -8.38 -10.87 8.24
CA ASP A 41 -7.56 -12.04 8.57
C ASP A 41 -7.77 -13.21 7.60
N HIS A 42 -9.00 -13.37 7.07
CA HIS A 42 -9.29 -14.42 6.09
C HIS A 42 -8.63 -14.13 4.75
N GLY A 43 -8.68 -12.87 4.31
CA GLY A 43 -8.03 -12.43 3.08
C GLY A 43 -6.50 -12.51 3.17
N ILE A 44 -5.92 -12.12 4.30
CA ILE A 44 -4.47 -12.23 4.55
C ILE A 44 -4.02 -13.69 4.53
N ALA A 45 -4.75 -14.60 5.19
CA ALA A 45 -4.39 -16.02 5.23
C ALA A 45 -4.40 -16.67 3.84
N GLY A 46 -5.16 -16.13 2.88
CA GLY A 46 -5.24 -16.62 1.50
C GLY A 46 -4.12 -16.13 0.58
N LEU A 47 -3.29 -15.17 0.98
CA LEU A 47 -2.27 -14.57 0.14
C LEU A 47 -0.85 -15.02 0.57
N PRO A 48 -0.11 -15.72 -0.31
CA PRO A 48 1.26 -16.10 0.01
C PRO A 48 2.18 -14.88 0.05
N HIS A 49 3.22 -14.95 0.87
CA HIS A 49 4.29 -13.96 0.85
C HIS A 49 4.94 -13.89 -0.54
N ASN A 50 4.99 -12.70 -1.13
CA ASN A 50 5.64 -12.45 -2.41
C ASN A 50 6.78 -11.43 -2.21
N PRO A 51 8.05 -11.87 -2.14
CA PRO A 51 9.18 -10.98 -1.94
C PRO A 51 9.35 -10.07 -3.15
N ARG A 52 9.20 -8.75 -2.95
CA ARG A 52 9.59 -7.75 -3.94
C ARG A 52 10.98 -7.23 -3.60
N PRO A 53 12.03 -7.53 -4.40
CA PRO A 53 13.31 -6.88 -4.23
C PRO A 53 13.14 -5.37 -4.46
N GLY A 54 13.64 -4.56 -3.53
CA GLY A 54 13.70 -3.11 -3.72
C GLY A 54 14.65 -2.74 -4.86
N ASP A 55 14.45 -1.55 -5.43
CA ASP A 55 15.45 -0.96 -6.34
C ASP A 55 16.76 -0.77 -5.55
N ARG A 56 17.85 -1.33 -6.08
CA ARG A 56 19.21 -1.24 -5.52
C ARG A 56 20.16 -0.56 -6.51
N SER A 57 19.66 0.42 -7.24
CA SER A 57 20.45 1.21 -8.18
C SER A 57 21.76 1.67 -7.53
N THR A 58 22.87 1.42 -8.22
CA THR A 58 24.23 1.69 -7.74
C THR A 58 24.96 2.53 -8.79
N GLY A 59 25.72 3.53 -8.37
CA GLY A 59 26.58 4.32 -9.24
C GLY A 59 27.74 3.51 -9.82
N GLU A 60 28.44 4.06 -10.81
CA GLU A 60 29.61 3.41 -11.43
C GLU A 60 30.75 3.13 -10.41
N ASP A 61 30.79 3.92 -9.33
CA ASP A 61 31.74 3.81 -8.23
C ASP A 61 31.31 2.83 -7.12
N GLY A 62 30.16 2.16 -7.27
CA GLY A 62 29.63 1.25 -6.26
C GLY A 62 28.82 1.94 -5.15
N SER A 63 28.60 3.26 -5.22
CA SER A 63 27.78 3.99 -4.25
C SER A 63 26.28 3.73 -4.44
N VAL A 64 25.49 3.82 -3.37
CA VAL A 64 24.02 3.73 -3.46
C VAL A 64 23.49 4.96 -4.20
N ALA A 65 22.84 4.75 -5.33
CA ALA A 65 22.20 5.81 -6.09
C ALA A 65 20.72 5.91 -5.71
N LEU A 66 20.25 7.13 -5.48
CA LEU A 66 18.81 7.42 -5.41
C LEU A 66 18.33 7.74 -6.82
N ARG A 67 17.27 7.07 -7.29
CA ARG A 67 16.47 7.56 -8.41
C ARG A 67 15.22 8.25 -7.89
#